data_AF-M0HN38-F1
#
_entry.id   AF-M0HN38-F1
#
_cell.length_a   1.000
_cell.length_b   1.000
_cell.length_c   1.000
_cell.angle_alpha   90.00
_cell.angle_beta   90.00
_cell.angle_gamma   90.00
#
_symmetry.space_group_name_H-M   'P 1'
#
loop_
_entity.id
_entity.type
_entity.pdbx_description
1 polymer ?
#
loop_
_entity_poly.entity_id
_entity_poly.type
_entity_poly.pdbx_seq_one_letter_code
_entity_poly.pdbx_strand_id
1 'polypeptide(L)'
;MLVIFLLAWINFNAEIASPSLALRAGKVLRYIALVGTAGAVVTTGFAWRDGYWTRSARLHYSVVTLLALLFVWQLSLLRILPL
;
A
#
# COMPACT_ATOMS: atom_id res chain seq x y z
N MET A 1 -17.10 30.51 -2.44
CA MET A 1 -15.97 29.65 -2.87
C MET A 1 -14.62 30.05 -2.27
N LEU A 2 -14.23 31.33 -2.27
CA LEU A 2 -12.93 31.81 -1.77
C LEU A 2 -12.59 31.36 -0.33
N VAL A 3 -13.56 31.37 0.58
CA VAL A 3 -13.38 30.98 1.99
C VAL A 3 -12.94 29.52 2.14
N ILE A 4 -13.47 28.60 1.33
CA ILE A 4 -13.10 27.17 1.37
C ILE A 4 -11.64 26.97 0.94
N PHE A 5 -11.19 27.69 -0.09
CA PHE A 5 -9.80 27.65 -0.55
C PHE A 5 -8.83 28.20 0.50
N LEU A 6 -9.18 29.29 1.18
CA LEU A 6 -8.37 29.86 2.26
C LEU A 6 -8.22 28.87 3.44
N LEU A 7 -9.32 28.23 3.85
CA LEU A 7 -9.29 27.23 4.91
C LEU A 7 -8.47 26.00 4.52
N ALA A 8 -8.62 25.51 3.29
CA ALA A 8 -7.81 24.42 2.77
C ALA A 8 -6.32 24.79 2.75
N TRP A 9 -5.98 25.99 2.28
CA TRP A 9 -4.60 26.49 2.25
C TRP A 9 -3.96 26.54 3.64
N ILE A 10 -4.67 27.07 4.63
CA ILE A 10 -4.18 27.10 6.03
C ILE A 10 -3.99 25.68 6.57
N ASN A 11 -4.94 24.78 6.31
CA ASN A 11 -4.85 23.39 6.74
C ASN A 11 -3.64 22.67 6.12
N PHE A 12 -3.39 22.85 4.82
CA PHE A 12 -2.21 22.30 4.16
C PHE A 12 -0.90 22.82 4.76
N ASN A 13 -0.81 24.12 5.02
CA ASN A 13 0.39 24.69 5.66
C ASN A 13 0.60 24.14 7.07
N ALA A 14 -0.47 23.94 7.83
CA ALA A 14 -0.41 23.33 9.17
C ALA A 14 0.04 21.87 9.11
N GLU A 15 -0.46 21.08 8.16
CA GLU A 15 -0.03 19.69 7.94
C GLU A 15 1.42 19.57 7.49
N ILE A 16 1.93 20.55 6.73
CA ILE A 16 3.35 20.60 6.35
C ILE A 16 4.23 20.93 7.56
N ALA A 17 3.84 21.92 8.36
CA ALA A 17 4.60 22.36 9.53
C ALA A 17 4.58 21.32 10.68
N SER A 18 3.42 20.71 10.91
CA SER A 18 3.20 19.69 11.94
C SER A 18 2.26 18.60 11.42
N PRO A 19 2.79 17.54 10.79
CA PRO A 19 1.97 16.49 10.18
C PRO A 19 1.07 15.81 11.21
N SER A 20 -0.22 15.70 10.89
CA SER A 20 -1.19 14.96 11.69
C SER A 20 -0.83 13.48 11.75
N LEU A 21 -1.40 12.79 12.75
CA LEU A 21 -1.23 11.35 12.88
C LEU A 21 -1.71 10.60 11.64
N ALA A 22 -2.80 11.05 11.01
CA ALA A 22 -3.34 10.45 9.79
C ALA A 22 -2.36 10.57 8.63
N LEU A 23 -1.75 11.75 8.42
CA LEU A 23 -0.76 11.95 7.36
C LEU A 23 0.51 11.11 7.61
N ARG A 24 0.99 11.04 8.86
CA ARG A 24 2.13 10.19 9.24
C ARG A 24 1.83 8.71 9.02
N ALA A 25 0.66 8.26 9.47
CA ALA A 25 0.23 6.88 9.32
C ALA A 25 0.12 6.51 7.82
N GLY A 26 -0.48 7.37 6.99
CA GLY A 26 -0.54 7.15 5.54
C GLY A 26 0.85 7.04 4.89
N LYS A 27 1.81 7.88 5.30
CA LYS A 27 3.20 7.82 4.84
C LYS A 27 3.91 6.53 5.22
N VAL A 28 3.57 5.91 6.35
CA VAL A 28 4.13 4.61 6.77
C VAL A 28 3.40 3.45 6.09
N LEU A 29 2.07 3.52 6.01
CA LEU A 29 1.21 2.46 5.49
C LEU A 29 1.54 2.10 4.04
N ARG A 30 1.92 3.10 3.22
CA ARG A 30 2.39 2.85 1.85
C ARG A 30 3.64 1.97 1.77
N TYR A 31 4.57 2.08 2.71
CA TYR A 31 5.75 1.22 2.77
C TYR A 31 5.39 -0.16 3.29
N ILE A 32 4.49 -0.25 4.28
CA ILE A 32 3.96 -1.53 4.77
C ILE A 32 3.29 -2.28 3.63
N ALA A 33 2.47 -1.61 2.82
CA ALA A 33 1.82 -2.21 1.66
C ALA A 33 2.85 -2.76 0.65
N LEU A 34 3.91 -2.01 0.36
CA LEU A 34 4.99 -2.43 -0.53
C LEU A 34 5.74 -3.65 -0.01
N VAL A 35 6.25 -3.57 1.23
CA VAL A 35 7.03 -4.65 1.85
C VAL A 35 6.17 -5.89 2.04
N GLY A 36 4.92 -5.73 2.48
CA GLY A 36 3.96 -6.81 2.64
C GLY A 36 3.67 -7.52 1.31
N THR A 37 3.48 -6.75 0.23
CA THR A 37 3.25 -7.32 -1.11
C THR A 37 4.49 -8.03 -1.63
N ALA A 38 5.68 -7.46 -1.49
CA ALA A 38 6.94 -8.11 -1.86
C ALA A 38 7.13 -9.44 -1.09
N GLY A 39 6.89 -9.43 0.22
CA GLY A 39 6.93 -10.63 1.05
C GLY A 39 5.91 -11.69 0.62
N ALA A 40 4.69 -11.28 0.27
CA ALA A 40 3.66 -12.19 -0.24
C ALA A 40 4.06 -12.84 -1.56
N VAL A 41 4.66 -12.08 -2.49
CA VAL A 41 5.18 -12.60 -3.76
C VAL A 41 6.26 -13.64 -3.53
N VAL A 42 7.26 -13.31 -2.70
CA VAL A 42 8.37 -14.22 -2.38
C VAL A 42 7.86 -15.51 -1.73
N THR A 43 7.01 -15.38 -0.72
CA THR A 43 6.46 -16.53 0.03
C THR A 43 5.60 -17.41 -0.85
N THR A 44 4.76 -16.82 -1.69
CA THR A 44 3.95 -17.56 -2.67
C THR A 44 4.82 -18.28 -3.69
N GLY A 45 5.89 -17.64 -4.15
CA GLY A 45 6.87 -18.25 -5.04
C GLY A 45 7.54 -19.48 -4.42
N PHE A 46 8.02 -19.37 -3.18
CA PHE A 46 8.57 -20.51 -2.44
C PHE A 46 7.54 -21.60 -2.20
N ALA A 47 6.29 -21.24 -1.89
CA ALA A 47 5.24 -22.23 -1.67
C ALA A 47 5.01 -23.10 -2.90
N TRP A 48 5.04 -22.51 -4.11
CA TRP A 48 4.97 -23.28 -5.36
C TRP A 48 6.24 -24.04 -5.69
N ARG A 49 7.41 -23.43 -5.49
CA ARG A 49 8.71 -24.02 -5.82
C ARG A 49 8.99 -25.27 -5.01
N ASP A 50 8.82 -25.18 -3.69
CA ASP A 50 9.24 -26.23 -2.76
C ASP A 50 8.07 -27.13 -2.35
N GLY A 51 6.88 -26.89 -2.92
CA GLY A 51 5.70 -27.70 -2.68
C GLY A 51 5.08 -27.53 -1.29
N TYR A 52 5.34 -26.42 -0.60
CA TYR A 52 4.70 -26.13 0.68
C TYR A 52 3.16 -26.05 0.55
N TRP A 53 2.47 -26.47 1.61
CA TRP A 53 1.01 -26.48 1.74
C TRP A 53 0.27 -27.38 0.74
N THR A 54 -1.05 -27.47 0.89
CA THR A 54 -1.91 -28.16 -0.08
C THR A 54 -2.06 -27.32 -1.35
N ARG A 55 -2.37 -27.97 -2.49
CA ARG A 55 -2.58 -27.29 -3.77
C ARG A 55 -3.67 -26.21 -3.70
N SER A 56 -4.75 -26.47 -2.95
CA SER A 56 -5.84 -25.50 -2.74
C SER A 56 -5.35 -24.25 -2.01
N ALA A 57 -4.57 -24.41 -0.94
CA ALA A 57 -3.97 -23.29 -0.21
C ALA A 57 -3.05 -22.47 -1.13
N ARG A 58 -2.19 -23.13 -1.92
CA ARG A 58 -1.32 -22.42 -2.88
C ARG A 58 -2.10 -21.58 -3.88
N LEU A 59 -3.19 -22.12 -4.44
CA LEU A 59 -4.05 -21.36 -5.36
C LEU A 59 -4.71 -20.16 -4.67
N HIS A 60 -5.27 -20.36 -3.48
CA HIS A 60 -5.87 -19.28 -2.70
C HIS A 60 -4.86 -18.14 -2.45
N TYR A 61 -3.67 -18.46 -1.94
CA TYR A 61 -2.65 -17.46 -1.67
C TYR A 61 -2.07 -16.83 -2.94
N SER A 62 -2.10 -17.54 -4.08
CA SER A 62 -1.75 -16.93 -5.37
C SER A 62 -2.74 -15.83 -5.76
N VAL A 63 -4.05 -16.08 -5.58
CA VAL A 63 -5.08 -15.06 -5.84
C VAL A 63 -4.89 -13.87 -4.89
N VAL A 64 -4.66 -14.12 -3.60
CA VAL A 64 -4.41 -13.05 -2.61
C VAL A 64 -3.18 -12.22 -2.99
N THR A 65 -2.08 -12.85 -3.37
CA THR A 65 -0.86 -12.17 -3.82
C THR A 65 -1.08 -11.35 -5.09
N LEU A 66 -1.85 -11.87 -6.05
CA LEU A 66 -2.23 -11.11 -7.25
C LEU A 66 -3.08 -9.89 -6.92
N LEU A 67 -4.04 -10.01 -6.00
CA LEU A 67 -4.83 -8.87 -5.54
C LEU A 67 -3.97 -7.82 -4.82
N ALA A 68 -3.00 -8.25 -4.01
CA ALA A 68 -2.05 -7.35 -3.37
C ALA A 68 -1.18 -6.59 -4.40
N LEU A 69 -0.71 -7.30 -5.45
CA LEU A 69 0.00 -6.68 -6.58
C LEU A 69 -0.87 -5.66 -7.31
N LEU A 70 -2.13 -6.00 -7.61
CA LEU A 70 -3.08 -5.06 -8.24
C LEU A 70 -3.32 -3.84 -7.36
N PHE A 71 -3.43 -4.01 -6.04
CA PHE A 71 -3.62 -2.90 -5.12
C PHE A 71 -2.39 -1.97 -5.09
N VAL A 72 -1.18 -2.53 -4.96
CA VAL A 72 0.08 -1.77 -5.05
C VAL A 72 0.21 -1.07 -6.39
N TRP A 73 -0.17 -1.73 -7.49
CA TRP A 73 -0.20 -1.13 -8.81
C TRP A 73 -1.12 0.11 -8.87
N GLN A 74 -2.33 0.03 -8.31
CA GLN A 74 -3.23 1.19 -8.22
C GLN A 74 -2.63 2.32 -7.37
N LEU A 75 -2.00 2.02 -6.23
CA LEU A 75 -1.33 3.04 -5.42
C LEU A 75 -0.15 3.69 -6.17
N SER A 76 0.54 2.94 -7.03
CA SER A 76 1.59 3.47 -7.90
C SER A 76 1.04 4.42 -8.96
N LEU A 77 -0.05 4.05 -9.63
CA LEU A 77 -0.72 4.91 -10.62
C LEU A 77 -1.20 6.23 -10.00
N LEU A 78 -1.66 6.18 -8.75
CA LEU A 78 -2.08 7.36 -7.99
C LEU A 78 -0.91 8.17 -7.39
N ARG A 79 0.35 7.76 -7.63
CA ARG A 79 1.57 8.37 -7.07
C ARG A 79 1.57 8.46 -5.53
N ILE A 80 0.87 7.54 -4.88
CA ILE A 80 0.87 7.39 -3.42
C ILE A 80 2.14 6.67 -2.97
N LEU A 81 2.57 5.68 -3.76
CA LEU A 81 3.82 4.97 -3.55
C LEU A 81 5.01 5.83 -4.01
N PRO A 82 6.15 5.76 -3.31
CA PRO A 82 7.38 6.47 -3.65
C PRO A 82 8.23 5.65 -4.65
N LEU A 83 7.63 5.23 -5.77
CA LEU A 83 8.27 4.49 -6.86
C LEU A 83 8.20 5.27 -8.16
#